data_AF-A0A954VRE7-F1
#
_entry.id   AF-A0A954VRE7-F1
#
_cell.length_a   1.000
_cell.length_b   1.000
_cell.length_c   1.000
_cell.angle_alpha   90.00
_cell.angle_beta   90.00
_cell.angle_gamma   90.00
#
_symmetry.space_group_name_H-M   'P 1'
#
loop_
_entity.id
_entity.type
_entity.pdbx_description
1 polymer ?
#
loop_
_entity_poly.entity_id
_entity_poly.type
_entity_poly.pdbx_seq_one_letter_code
_entity_poly.pdbx_strand_id
1 'polypeptide(L)'
;MRISRRAGWGGRKVDGTDGWSARGLFKGQKNGRTPIGFYCYHADMRGKYGDNWVWEDNGFTGLENNRWYSVEQHVRLNTPGKNDGVLRAWVDDKLVLNQANSSGLRFEFQ
;
A
#
# COMPACT_ATOMS: atom_id res chain seq x y z
N MET A 1 -2.65 -1.47 11.59
CA MET A 1 -3.43 -0.54 10.75
C MET A 1 -4.30 0.31 11.66
N ARG A 2 -4.22 1.65 11.61
CA ARG A 2 -5.07 2.52 12.46
C ARG A 2 -6.07 3.29 11.60
N ILE A 3 -7.34 2.91 11.70
CA ILE A 3 -8.45 3.60 11.04
C ILE A 3 -9.13 4.48 12.10
N SER A 4 -8.83 5.78 12.10
CA SER A 4 -9.59 6.76 12.91
C SER A 4 -10.88 7.11 12.17
N ARG A 5 -11.93 7.63 12.82
CA ARG A 5 -13.13 8.12 12.11
C ARG A 5 -12.85 9.25 11.10
N ARG A 6 -11.65 9.82 11.16
CA ARG A 6 -11.10 10.85 10.27
C ARG A 6 -10.05 10.31 9.29
N ALA A 7 -9.59 9.07 9.46
CA ALA A 7 -8.60 8.47 8.56
C ALA A 7 -9.19 8.28 7.17
N GLY A 8 -8.39 8.52 6.14
CA GLY A 8 -8.84 8.51 4.76
C GLY A 8 -9.43 7.17 4.32
N TRP A 9 -10.71 7.22 3.93
CA TRP A 9 -11.40 6.18 3.19
C TRP A 9 -12.39 6.83 2.21
N GLY A 10 -12.72 6.13 1.12
CA GLY A 10 -13.78 6.54 0.20
C GLY A 10 -13.60 7.93 -0.44
N GLY A 11 -12.36 8.41 -0.61
CA GLY A 11 -12.06 9.71 -1.22
C GLY A 11 -11.93 10.87 -0.23
N ARG A 12 -11.92 10.60 1.08
CA ARG A 12 -11.47 11.57 2.09
C ARG A 12 -9.95 11.58 2.10
N LYS A 13 -9.36 12.63 1.53
CA LYS A 13 -7.92 12.85 1.54
C LYS A 13 -7.44 13.01 2.98
N VAL A 14 -6.23 12.53 3.25
CA VAL A 14 -5.51 12.77 4.52
C VAL A 14 -4.36 13.73 4.28
N ASP A 15 -3.99 14.48 5.31
CA ASP A 15 -2.84 15.40 5.30
C ASP A 15 -1.79 15.05 6.36
N GLY A 16 -2.02 13.97 7.11
CA GLY A 16 -1.17 13.57 8.22
C GLY A 16 -1.69 14.02 9.58
N THR A 17 -2.81 14.75 9.65
CA THR A 17 -3.48 15.20 10.88
C THR A 17 -4.77 14.42 11.23
N ASP A 18 -5.07 13.36 10.49
CA ASP A 18 -6.36 12.66 10.56
C ASP A 18 -6.25 11.13 10.49
N GLY A 19 -5.06 10.62 10.15
CA GLY A 19 -4.67 9.22 10.17
C GLY A 19 -4.15 8.74 8.81
N TRP A 20 -3.94 7.43 8.69
CA TRP A 20 -3.45 6.81 7.46
C TRP A 20 -4.09 5.43 7.27
N SER A 21 -4.11 4.92 6.05
CA SER A 21 -4.51 3.53 5.78
C SER A 21 -3.60 2.92 4.73
N ALA A 22 -3.26 1.65 4.89
CA ALA A 22 -2.53 0.86 3.90
C ALA A 22 -3.29 -0.44 3.70
N ARG A 23 -4.09 -0.52 2.63
CA ARG A 23 -4.99 -1.64 2.32
C ARG A 23 -4.49 -2.40 1.10
N GLY A 24 -5.09 -3.57 0.86
CA GLY A 24 -4.96 -4.28 -0.40
C GLY A 24 -5.69 -3.56 -1.55
N LEU A 25 -5.14 -3.69 -2.75
CA LEU A 25 -5.69 -3.27 -4.03
C LEU A 25 -5.92 -4.52 -4.88
N PHE A 26 -7.03 -4.56 -5.62
CA PHE A 26 -7.20 -5.42 -6.79
C PHE A 26 -7.40 -4.54 -8.01
N LYS A 27 -6.73 -4.86 -9.11
CA LYS A 27 -7.01 -4.27 -10.43
C LYS A 27 -7.74 -5.28 -11.31
N GLY A 28 -8.33 -4.78 -12.40
CA GLY A 28 -8.89 -5.64 -13.44
C GLY A 28 -7.82 -6.59 -13.99
N GLN A 29 -8.26 -7.78 -14.40
CA GLN A 29 -7.36 -8.80 -14.92
C GLN A 29 -6.61 -8.31 -16.17
N LYS A 30 -5.35 -8.69 -16.26
CA LYS A 30 -4.49 -8.48 -17.43
C LYS A 30 -3.81 -9.81 -17.76
N ASN A 31 -3.99 -10.29 -18.99
CA ASN A 31 -3.40 -11.55 -19.48
C ASN A 31 -3.71 -12.75 -18.57
N GLY A 32 -4.96 -12.86 -18.07
CA GLY A 32 -5.39 -13.94 -17.18
C GLY A 32 -4.84 -13.88 -15.75
N ARG A 33 -4.14 -12.80 -15.39
CA ARG A 33 -3.63 -12.54 -14.03
C ARG A 33 -4.35 -11.37 -13.41
N THR A 34 -4.61 -11.42 -12.11
CA THR A 34 -5.21 -10.32 -11.34
C THR A 34 -4.11 -9.55 -10.61
N PRO A 35 -3.73 -8.33 -11.05
CA PRO A 35 -2.74 -7.54 -10.33
C PRO A 35 -3.31 -7.11 -8.98
N ILE A 36 -2.47 -7.23 -7.94
CA ILE A 36 -2.77 -6.79 -6.59
C ILE A 36 -1.73 -5.78 -6.12
N GLY A 37 -2.01 -5.08 -5.03
CA GLY A 37 -1.16 -3.98 -4.60
C GLY A 37 -1.48 -3.41 -3.23
N PHE A 38 -0.83 -2.30 -2.89
CA PHE A 38 -1.30 -1.39 -1.86
C PHE A 38 -2.24 -0.34 -2.45
N TYR A 39 -3.28 -0.01 -1.69
CA TYR A 39 -4.08 1.20 -1.83
C TYR A 39 -3.97 1.97 -0.52
N CYS A 40 -3.25 3.09 -0.53
CA CYS A 40 -2.77 3.70 0.70
C CYS A 40 -3.03 5.21 0.76
N TYR A 41 -3.61 5.65 1.87
CA TYR A 41 -3.78 7.05 2.24
C TYR A 41 -2.64 7.39 3.20
N HIS A 42 -1.82 8.36 2.84
CA HIS A 42 -0.63 8.81 3.58
C HIS A 42 -0.52 10.34 3.47
N ALA A 43 0.24 10.97 4.39
CA ALA A 43 0.22 12.42 4.57
C ALA A 43 0.58 13.21 3.29
N ASP A 44 1.50 12.66 2.50
CA ASP A 44 1.99 13.31 1.27
C ASP A 44 1.19 12.95 0.01
N MET A 45 0.02 12.30 0.13
CA MET A 45 -0.79 11.93 -1.02
C MET A 45 -1.27 13.18 -1.77
N ARG A 46 -1.20 13.15 -3.11
CA ARG A 46 -1.62 14.29 -3.94
C ARG A 46 -3.06 14.16 -4.41
N GLY A 47 -3.45 12.93 -4.76
CA GLY A 47 -4.78 12.62 -5.28
C GLY A 47 -5.90 12.72 -4.26
N LYS A 48 -7.14 12.57 -4.75
CA LYS A 48 -8.35 12.45 -3.90
C LYS A 48 -8.46 11.08 -3.23
N TYR A 49 -7.95 10.06 -3.91
CA TYR A 49 -7.98 8.66 -3.51
C TYR A 49 -6.59 8.20 -3.13
N GLY A 50 -6.51 7.12 -2.34
CA GLY A 50 -5.22 6.56 -1.92
C GLY A 50 -4.30 6.24 -3.10
N ASP A 51 -3.01 6.42 -2.89
CA ASP A 51 -2.00 6.09 -3.88
C ASP A 51 -1.91 4.56 -4.03
N ASN A 52 -1.72 4.15 -5.28
CA ASN A 52 -1.70 2.76 -5.68
C ASN A 52 -0.26 2.32 -5.95
N TRP A 53 0.17 1.26 -5.28
CA TRP A 53 1.41 0.57 -5.62
C TRP A 53 1.08 -0.87 -6.01
N VAL A 54 1.14 -1.17 -7.30
CA VAL A 54 0.97 -2.55 -7.81
C VAL A 54 2.22 -3.35 -7.44
N TRP A 55 2.01 -4.60 -7.02
CA TRP A 55 3.10 -5.51 -6.73
C TRP A 55 3.56 -6.14 -8.04
N GLU A 56 4.78 -5.80 -8.45
CA GLU A 56 5.36 -6.23 -9.72
C GLU A 56 6.88 -6.51 -9.64
N ASP A 57 7.46 -6.39 -8.43
CA ASP A 57 8.87 -6.72 -8.23
C ASP A 57 9.10 -8.23 -8.37
N ASN A 58 10.34 -8.60 -8.68
CA ASN A 58 10.81 -9.98 -8.75
C ASN A 58 9.97 -10.91 -9.65
N GLY A 59 9.40 -10.34 -10.72
CA GLY A 59 8.67 -11.08 -11.75
C GLY A 59 7.26 -11.53 -11.34
N PHE A 60 6.71 -11.00 -10.25
CA PHE A 60 5.32 -11.25 -9.91
C PHE A 60 4.38 -10.52 -10.88
N THR A 61 3.52 -11.26 -11.57
CA THR A 61 2.62 -10.71 -12.60
C THR A 61 1.14 -10.66 -12.16
N GLY A 62 0.86 -10.93 -10.89
CA GLY A 62 -0.49 -11.01 -10.35
C GLY A 62 -1.00 -12.43 -10.12
N LEU A 63 -2.17 -12.52 -9.48
CA LEU A 63 -2.80 -13.76 -9.03
C LEU A 63 -3.46 -14.55 -10.17
N GLU A 64 -3.43 -15.86 -10.04
CA GLU A 64 -4.21 -16.81 -10.82
C GLU A 64 -5.56 -17.08 -10.15
N ASN A 65 -6.58 -17.36 -10.95
CA ASN A 65 -7.85 -17.86 -10.43
C ASN A 65 -7.68 -19.28 -9.86
N ASN A 66 -8.48 -19.62 -8.85
CA ASN A 66 -8.56 -20.96 -8.26
C ASN A 66 -7.24 -21.47 -7.63
N ARG A 67 -6.35 -20.56 -7.21
CA ARG A 67 -5.14 -20.89 -6.46
C ARG A 67 -5.14 -20.15 -5.13
N TRP A 68 -4.76 -20.84 -4.06
CA TRP A 68 -4.49 -20.22 -2.76
C TRP A 68 -3.12 -19.55 -2.77
N TYR A 69 -3.02 -18.42 -2.06
CA TYR A 69 -1.80 -17.64 -1.91
C TYR A 69 -1.61 -17.28 -0.43
N SER A 70 -0.38 -17.35 0.07
CA SER A 70 0.00 -16.58 1.25
C SER A 70 0.29 -15.16 0.81
N VAL A 71 -0.33 -14.18 1.48
CA VAL A 71 -0.09 -12.76 1.23
C VAL A 71 0.29 -12.10 2.53
N GLU A 72 1.51 -11.56 2.58
CA GLU A 72 2.00 -10.80 3.72
C GLU A 72 2.19 -9.34 3.34
N GLN A 73 1.70 -8.45 4.20
CA GLN A 73 1.91 -7.01 4.07
C GLN A 73 2.63 -6.50 5.31
N HIS A 74 3.78 -5.87 5.13
CA HIS A 74 4.52 -5.23 6.20
C HIS A 74 4.47 -3.72 6.05
N VAL A 75 4.15 -3.05 7.14
CA VAL A 75 4.12 -1.59 7.24
C VAL A 75 5.03 -1.17 8.40
N ARG A 76 6.06 -0.38 8.09
CA ARG A 76 6.84 0.32 9.11
C ARG A 76 6.48 1.79 9.07
N LEU A 77 6.09 2.34 10.22
CA LEU A 77 5.81 3.77 10.34
C LEU A 77 7.08 4.58 10.16
N ASN A 78 6.91 5.82 9.73
CA ASN A 78 8.00 6.78 9.69
C ASN A 78 8.38 7.25 11.09
N THR A 79 9.61 7.72 11.22
CA THR A 79 10.01 8.65 12.27
C THR A 79 9.16 9.92 12.14
N PRO A 80 8.62 10.48 13.23
CA PRO A 80 7.86 11.73 13.17
C PRO A 80 8.52 12.84 12.35
N GLY A 81 7.75 13.46 11.46
CA GLY A 81 8.23 14.53 10.58
C GLY A 81 9.20 14.08 9.48
N LYS A 82 9.51 12.79 9.34
CA LYS A 82 10.37 12.25 8.28
C LYS A 82 9.59 11.38 7.29
N ASN A 83 10.12 11.27 6.08
CA ASN A 83 9.59 10.44 5.01
C ASN A 83 10.37 9.12 4.93
N ASP A 84 10.44 8.35 6.02
CA ASP A 84 11.21 7.10 6.11
C ASP A 84 10.34 5.86 6.42
N GLY A 85 9.02 5.97 6.25
CA GLY A 85 8.09 4.85 6.32
C GLY A 85 8.32 3.85 5.19
N VAL A 86 7.89 2.60 5.41
CA VAL A 86 8.13 1.48 4.47
C VAL A 86 6.86 0.67 4.25
N LEU A 87 6.58 0.33 3.00
CA LEU A 87 5.66 -0.76 2.63
C LEU A 87 6.45 -1.89 1.98
N ARG A 88 6.21 -3.12 2.42
CA ARG A 88 6.70 -4.34 1.75
C ARG A 88 5.56 -5.33 1.63
N ALA A 89 5.61 -6.15 0.58
CA ALA A 89 4.66 -7.23 0.41
C ALA A 89 5.36 -8.49 -0.10
N TRP A 90 4.83 -9.65 0.32
CA TRP A 90 5.24 -10.96 -0.16
C TRP A 90 4.03 -11.75 -0.64
N VAL A 91 4.27 -12.58 -1.64
CA VAL A 91 3.32 -13.57 -2.13
C VAL A 91 4.03 -14.91 -2.18
N ASP A 92 3.54 -15.88 -1.40
CA ASP A 92 4.18 -17.18 -1.20
C ASP A 92 5.69 -17.05 -0.89
N ASP A 93 6.00 -16.30 0.18
CA ASP A 93 7.35 -15.99 0.68
C ASP A 93 8.27 -15.20 -0.28
N LYS A 94 7.79 -14.86 -1.49
CA LYS A 94 8.56 -14.05 -2.45
C LYS A 94 8.24 -12.59 -2.28
N LEU A 95 9.26 -11.75 -2.12
CA LEU A 95 9.10 -10.29 -2.05
C LEU A 95 8.58 -9.77 -3.39
N VAL A 96 7.43 -9.10 -3.40
CA VAL A 96 6.77 -8.57 -4.63
C VAL A 96 6.62 -7.06 -4.63
N LEU A 97 6.96 -6.40 -3.53
CA LEU A 97 7.11 -4.95 -3.44
C LEU A 97 8.09 -4.57 -2.32
N ASN A 98 9.01 -3.65 -2.60
CA ASN A 98 9.77 -2.94 -1.56
C ASN A 98 9.74 -1.42 -1.74
N GLN A 99 8.69 -0.81 -1.19
CA GLN A 99 8.50 0.64 -1.21
C GLN A 99 9.19 1.29 -0.01
N ALA A 100 10.52 1.35 -0.11
CA ALA A 100 11.40 2.12 0.77
C ALA A 100 12.30 3.10 -0.03
N ASN A 101 12.44 2.88 -1.35
CA ASN A 101 13.48 3.51 -2.17
C ASN A 101 13.00 4.71 -3.00
N SER A 102 11.69 4.90 -3.16
CA SER A 102 11.14 6.02 -3.93
C SER A 102 10.50 7.07 -3.01
N SER A 103 11.06 8.29 -3.01
CA SER A 103 10.52 9.52 -2.42
C SER A 103 10.16 9.55 -0.92
N GLY A 104 10.24 8.40 -0.22
CA GLY A 104 9.98 8.30 1.20
C GLY A 104 8.49 8.42 1.56
N LEU A 105 7.99 7.54 2.43
CA LEU A 105 6.57 7.46 2.79
C LEU A 105 6.34 8.01 4.19
N ARG A 106 5.31 8.85 4.36
CA ARG A 106 4.96 9.44 5.65
C ARG A 106 3.56 9.01 6.09
N PHE A 107 3.53 8.11 7.07
CA PHE A 107 2.35 7.63 7.77
C PHE A 107 2.17 8.38 9.09
N GLU A 108 1.48 9.51 9.10
CA GLU A 108 1.34 10.24 10.36
C GLU A 108 -0.11 10.44 10.77
N PHE A 109 -0.31 10.15 12.06
CA PHE A 109 -0.92 11.11 12.97
C PHE A 109 -0.11 11.05 14.29
N GLN A 110 0.38 12.19 14.77
CA GLN A 110 0.93 12.36 16.13
C GLN A 110 -0.17 12.84 17.08
#